data_AF-F8PK51-F1
#
_entry.id   AF-F8PK51-F1
#
_cell.length_a   1.000
_cell.length_b   1.000
_cell.length_c   1.000
_cell.angle_alpha   90.00
_cell.angle_beta   90.00
_cell.angle_gamma   90.00
#
_symmetry.space_group_name_H-M   'P 1'
#
loop_
_entity.id
_entity.type
_entity.pdbx_description
1 polymer ?
#
loop_
_entity_poly.entity_id
_entity_poly.type
_entity_poly.pdbx_seq_one_letter_code
_entity_poly.pdbx_strand_id
1 'polypeptide(L)' 'HANVIVLSSEEQEDGDLNPHPYWYAHIVNIFHVVIKHIGSNFQNSNTQRIKVLWVC' A
#
# COMPACT_ATOMS: atom_id res chain seq x y z
N HIS A 1 -6.43 8.60 -16.01
CA HIS A 1 -5.11 8.54 -15.34
C HIS A 1 -5.36 8.38 -13.86
N ALA A 2 -4.88 7.31 -13.22
CA ALA A 2 -5.13 7.04 -11.81
C ALA A 2 -3.83 7.25 -11.01
N ASN A 3 -3.88 8.07 -9.97
CA ASN A 3 -2.74 8.42 -9.12
C ASN A 3 -3.10 8.11 -7.67
N VAL A 4 -2.09 7.87 -6.84
CA VAL A 4 -2.27 7.68 -5.39
C VAL A 4 -1.38 8.66 -4.63
N ILE A 5 -1.88 9.10 -3.47
CA ILE A 5 -1.18 9.92 -2.49
C ILE A 5 -1.17 9.11 -1.19
N VAL A 6 0.01 8.85 -0.64
CA VAL A 6 0.18 8.06 0.60
C VAL A 6 0.99 8.87 1.59
N LEU A 7 0.64 8.83 2.87
CA LEU A 7 1.45 9.44 3.92
C LEU A 7 2.85 8.82 3.90
N SER A 8 3.88 9.64 3.77
CA SER A 8 5.26 9.18 3.85
C SER A 8 5.59 8.84 5.31
N SER A 9 6.28 7.72 5.52
CA SER A 9 6.73 7.29 6.86
C SER A 9 8.16 7.74 7.18
N GLU A 10 8.70 8.65 6.36
CA GLU A 10 10.07 9.16 6.51
C GLU A 10 10.12 9.99 7.80
N GLU A 11 10.59 9.37 8.88
CA GLU A 11 11.09 10.10 10.03
C GLU A 11 12.27 10.94 9.56
N GLN A 12 12.27 12.20 9.96
CA GLN A 12 13.20 13.25 9.55
C GLN A 12 14.65 12.77 9.71
N GLU A 13 15.26 12.19 8.66
CA GLU A 13 16.69 11.93 8.65
C GLU A 13 17.38 13.29 8.60
N ASP A 14 18.22 13.52 9.62
CA ASP A 14 18.88 14.77 9.95
C ASP A 14 19.81 15.20 8.79
N GLY A 15 19.24 15.89 7.81
CA GLY A 15 19.94 16.24 6.56
C GLY A 15 19.05 16.79 5.46
N ASP A 16 17.76 16.42 5.41
CA ASP A 16 16.82 16.98 4.45
C ASP A 16 15.83 17.93 5.14
N LEU A 17 15.85 19.20 4.76
CA LEU A 17 15.06 20.26 5.36
C LEU A 17 13.57 20.08 5.01
N ASN A 18 12.88 19.25 5.79
CA ASN A 18 11.46 18.88 5.68
C ASN A 18 11.12 17.96 4.49
N PRO A 19 11.22 16.63 4.64
CA PRO A 19 10.66 15.70 3.66
C PRO A 19 9.15 15.93 3.53
N HIS A 20 8.65 15.87 2.30
CA HIS A 20 7.23 16.08 2.01
C HIS A 20 6.38 15.00 2.72
N PRO A 21 5.28 15.35 3.40
CA PRO A 21 4.49 14.41 4.22
C PRO A 21 3.73 13.35 3.41
N TYR A 22 3.87 13.37 2.09
CA TYR A 22 3.19 12.47 1.18
C TYR A 22 4.11 11.99 0.07
N TRP A 23 3.99 10.71 -0.27
CA TRP A 23 4.43 10.13 -1.52
C TRP A 23 3.34 10.23 -2.58
N TYR A 24 3.75 10.52 -3.81
CA TYR A 24 2.90 10.57 -4.99
C TYR A 24 3.37 9.50 -5.96
N ALA A 25 2.44 8.69 -6.46
CA ALA A 25 2.79 7.66 -7.43
C ALA A 25 1.72 7.50 -8.51
N HIS A 26 2.15 7.14 -9.71
CA HIS A 26 1.24 6.84 -10.81
C HIS A 26 0.90 5.36 -10.83
N ILE A 27 -0.38 5.01 -10.96
CA ILE A 27 -0.81 3.61 -11.03
C ILE A 27 -0.54 3.08 -12.44
N VAL A 28 0.41 2.16 -12.53
CA VAL A 28 0.75 1.44 -13.76
C VAL A 28 -0.24 0.31 -14.00
N ASN A 29 -0.64 -0.42 -12.95
CA ASN A 29 -1.59 -1.52 -13.06
C ASN A 29 -2.30 -1.85 -11.75
N ILE A 30 -3.44 -2.55 -11.82
CA ILE A 30 -4.24 -3.01 -10.68
C ILE A 30 -4.49 -4.50 -10.79
N PHE A 31 -4.02 -5.26 -9.81
CA PHE A 31 -4.23 -6.71 -9.73
C PHE A 31 -5.30 -7.04 -8.70
N HIS A 32 -6.12 -8.05 -9.00
CA HIS A 32 -7.12 -8.59 -8.08
C HIS A 32 -6.66 -9.95 -7.59
N VAL A 33 -6.28 -10.02 -6.32
CA VAL A 33 -5.81 -11.26 -5.71
C VAL A 33 -6.89 -11.77 -4.77
N VAL A 34 -7.14 -13.06 -4.85
CA VAL A 34 -8.08 -13.76 -3.98
C VAL A 34 -7.25 -14.48 -2.93
N ILE A 35 -7.37 -14.05 -1.67
CA ILE A 35 -6.58 -14.58 -0.55
C ILE A 35 -7.48 -15.33 0.41
N LYS A 36 -6.97 -16.43 0.95
CA LYS A 36 -7.58 -17.15 2.08
C LYS A 36 -6.56 -17.16 3.20
N HIS A 37 -6.88 -16.53 4.33
CA HIS A 37 -6.02 -16.57 5.51
C HIS A 37 -6.13 -17.95 6.16
N ILE A 38 -4.98 -18.60 6.40
CA ILE A 38 -4.89 -19.92 7.01
C ILE A 38 -4.05 -19.77 8.28
N GLY A 39 -4.58 -20.21 9.43
CA GLY A 39 -3.85 -20.23 10.70
C GLY A 39 -4.78 -20.22 11.91
N SER A 40 -4.29 -20.71 13.05
CA SER A 40 -5.06 -20.86 14.31
C SER A 40 -5.55 -19.54 14.89
N ASN A 41 -4.91 -18.42 14.53
CA ASN A 41 -5.19 -17.10 15.09
C ASN A 41 -6.16 -16.28 14.23
N PHE A 42 -6.60 -16.82 13.08
CA PHE A 42 -7.52 -16.12 12.19
C PHE A 42 -8.95 -16.60 12.46
N GLN A 43 -9.76 -15.72 13.05
CA GLN A 43 -11.18 -15.96 13.32
C GLN A 43 -12.02 -16.16 12.05
N ASN A 44 -11.51 -15.73 10.90
CA ASN A 44 -12.25 -15.73 9.63
C ASN A 44 -11.38 -16.33 8.51
N SER A 45 -11.72 -17.56 8.13
CA SER A 45 -11.09 -18.28 7.01
C SER A 45 -11.77 -18.02 5.66
N ASN A 46 -12.66 -17.02 5.59
CA ASN A 46 -13.31 -16.67 4.34
C ASN A 46 -12.30 -16.12 3.35
N THR A 47 -12.56 -16.47 2.10
CA THR A 47 -11.86 -15.93 0.95
C THR A 47 -12.14 -14.43 0.82
N GLN A 48 -11.09 -13.62 0.76
CA GLN A 48 -11.17 -12.17 0.59
C GLN A 48 -10.53 -11.77 -0.73
N ARG A 49 -11.11 -10.76 -1.38
CA ARG A 49 -10.54 -10.17 -2.58
C ARG A 49 -9.79 -8.89 -2.20
N ILE A 50 -8.49 -8.87 -2.45
CA ILE A 50 -7.65 -7.70 -2.27
C ILE A 50 -7.28 -7.08 -3.62
N LYS A 51 -7.05 -5.76 -3.62
CA LYS A 51 -6.53 -5.03 -4.78
C LYS A 51 -5.08 -4.66 -4.51
N VAL A 52 -4.19 -5.01 -5.42
CA VAL A 52 -2.77 -4.66 -5.35
C VAL A 52 -2.49 -3.63 -6.44
N LEU A 53 -1.96 -2.48 -6.04
CA LEU A 53 -1.60 -1.40 -6.96
C LEU A 53 -0.11 -1.51 -7.28
N TRP A 54 0.23 -1.59 -8.57
CA TRP A 54 1.59 -1.39 -9.02
C TRP A 54 1.74 0.06 -9.44
N VAL A 55 2.69 0.77 -8.81
CA VAL A 55 2.91 2.20 -9.00
C VAL A 55 4.36 2.50 -9.39
N CYS A 56 4.58 3.63 -10.05
CA CYS A 56 5.89 4.21 -10.35
C CYS A 56 6.00 5.66 -9.86
#